data_AF-A0A921TAE9-F1
#
_entry.id   AF-A0A921TAE9-F1
#
_cell.length_a   1.000
_cell.length_b   1.000
_cell.length_c   1.000
_cell.angle_alpha   90.00
_cell.angle_beta   90.00
_cell.angle_gamma   90.00
#
_symmetry.space_group_name_H-M   'P 1'
#
loop_
_entity.id
_entity.type
_entity.pdbx_description
1 polymer ?
#
loop_
_entity_poly.entity_id
_entity_poly.type
_entity_poly.pdbx_seq_one_letter_code
_entity_poly.pdbx_strand_id
1 'polypeptide(L)'
;RRHGKRPDLKIFKAASKPVANRVSFDVPLTERVEGCSLMLRKLVFAINAKWGERWSDVGRDYAAVYIRDSWEGGMSLMSESYVRELPGQCQWLFRTVGPQHALIKGLKCNSLNTSGQLTKARAGGYVSRAGLRGKTLRMVLALTEEEQPAVQDNWVKVVGGWKRCRGESQEDIFAFCRGNVSDFKAFKMPDGRLCNIYPTCD
;
A
#
# COMPACT_ATOMS: atom_id res chain seq x y z
N ARG A 1 0.40 0.45 -24.21
CA ARG A 1 1.39 1.04 -25.16
C ARG A 1 2.76 1.01 -24.48
N ARG A 2 3.80 0.46 -25.11
CA ARG A 2 5.16 0.48 -24.54
C ARG A 2 5.74 1.89 -24.72
N HIS A 3 6.34 2.45 -23.68
CA HIS A 3 6.91 3.80 -23.69
C HIS A 3 8.38 3.71 -23.25
N GLY A 4 9.30 4.23 -24.09
CA GLY A 4 10.71 4.43 -23.73
C GLY A 4 11.66 3.24 -23.92
N LYS A 5 12.89 3.37 -23.39
CA LYS A 5 14.06 2.46 -23.53
C LYS A 5 13.92 1.07 -22.85
N ARG A 6 12.72 0.65 -22.45
CA ARG A 6 12.46 -0.64 -21.77
C ARG A 6 11.37 -1.42 -22.51
N PRO A 7 11.73 -2.18 -23.56
CA PRO A 7 10.76 -2.92 -24.36
C PRO A 7 10.12 -4.08 -23.58
N ASP A 8 10.71 -4.49 -22.45
CA ASP A 8 10.25 -5.51 -21.52
C ASP A 8 9.11 -5.04 -20.59
N LEU A 9 8.90 -3.72 -20.45
CA LEU A 9 7.89 -3.17 -19.55
C LEU A 9 6.59 -2.83 -20.29
N LYS A 10 5.49 -3.47 -19.88
CA LYS A 10 4.14 -3.15 -20.32
C LYS A 10 3.35 -2.52 -19.18
N ILE A 11 2.78 -1.35 -19.42
CA ILE A 11 1.98 -0.61 -18.43
C ILE A 11 0.52 -0.65 -18.85
N PHE A 12 -0.32 -1.09 -17.92
CA PHE A 12 -1.77 -1.02 -18.00
C PHE A 12 -2.25 0.06 -17.04
N LYS A 13 -3.25 0.85 -17.46
CA LYS A 13 -3.81 1.92 -16.63
C LYS A 13 -5.30 1.68 -16.47
N ALA A 14 -5.78 1.84 -15.24
CA ALA A 14 -7.20 1.90 -14.92
C ALA A 14 -7.58 3.35 -14.61
N ALA A 15 -8.81 3.74 -14.96
CA ALA A 15 -9.36 5.01 -14.51
C ALA A 15 -9.56 4.98 -12.99
N SER A 16 -9.26 6.09 -12.32
CA SER A 16 -9.56 6.27 -10.90
C SER A 16 -11.08 6.35 -10.69
N LYS A 17 -11.59 5.69 -9.66
CA LYS A 17 -12.99 5.74 -9.26
C LYS A 17 -13.08 6.01 -7.75
N PRO A 18 -14.07 6.79 -7.28
CA PRO A 18 -14.25 7.10 -5.85
C PRO A 18 -14.92 5.95 -5.08
N VAL A 19 -15.27 4.86 -5.76
CA VAL A 19 -15.96 3.70 -5.19
C VAL A 19 -15.18 2.43 -5.49
N ALA A 20 -15.39 1.40 -4.68
CA ALA A 20 -14.83 0.07 -4.91
C ALA A 20 -15.16 -0.40 -6.33
N ASN A 21 -14.13 -0.83 -7.05
CA ASN A 21 -14.28 -1.24 -8.44
C ASN A 21 -13.36 -2.42 -8.78
N ARG A 22 -13.77 -3.16 -9.80
CA ARG A 22 -12.97 -4.24 -10.39
C ARG A 22 -12.43 -3.78 -11.74
N VAL A 23 -11.19 -4.16 -12.02
CA VAL A 23 -10.55 -4.00 -13.32
C VAL A 23 -9.89 -5.32 -13.71
N SER A 24 -9.92 -5.63 -15.00
CA SER A 24 -9.34 -6.84 -15.56
C SER A 24 -8.41 -6.49 -16.71
N PHE A 25 -7.31 -7.20 -16.81
CA PHE A 25 -6.33 -7.05 -17.90
C PHE A 25 -5.88 -8.43 -18.35
N ASP A 26 -5.85 -8.64 -19.65
CA ASP A 26 -5.23 -9.82 -20.24
C ASP A 26 -3.73 -9.57 -20.39
N VAL A 27 -2.94 -10.38 -19.69
CA VAL A 27 -1.48 -10.27 -19.70
C VAL A 27 -0.88 -11.57 -20.23
N PRO A 28 -0.13 -11.54 -21.35
CA PRO A 28 0.49 -12.74 -21.89
C PRO A 28 1.60 -13.23 -20.95
N LEU A 29 1.67 -14.55 -20.72
CA LEU A 29 2.74 -15.16 -19.93
C LEU A 29 4.08 -15.18 -20.68
N THR A 30 4.02 -15.17 -22.01
CA THR A 30 5.15 -15.10 -22.94
C THR A 30 4.78 -14.21 -24.12
N GLU A 31 5.72 -13.41 -24.62
CA GLU A 31 5.51 -12.50 -25.75
C GLU A 31 6.79 -12.42 -26.59
N ARG A 32 6.67 -12.38 -27.92
CA ARG A 32 7.81 -12.14 -28.82
C ARG A 32 7.92 -10.67 -29.17
N VAL A 33 9.13 -10.13 -29.09
CA VAL A 33 9.44 -8.72 -29.33
C VAL A 33 10.73 -8.64 -30.11
N GLU A 34 10.69 -8.10 -31.33
CA GLU A 34 11.90 -7.93 -32.15
C GLU A 34 12.73 -9.23 -32.27
N GLY A 35 12.04 -10.37 -32.39
CA GLY A 35 12.66 -11.71 -32.46
C GLY A 35 13.02 -12.33 -31.10
N CYS A 36 13.08 -11.55 -30.02
CA CYS A 36 13.36 -12.04 -28.67
C CYS A 36 12.10 -12.57 -27.96
N SER A 37 12.19 -13.75 -27.38
CA SER A 37 11.12 -14.31 -26.53
C SER A 37 11.23 -13.76 -25.10
N LEU A 38 10.24 -13.00 -24.67
CA LEU A 38 10.15 -12.47 -23.31
C LEU A 38 9.19 -13.32 -22.47
N MET A 39 9.56 -13.56 -21.21
CA MET A 39 8.74 -14.28 -20.25
C MET A 39 8.31 -13.37 -19.11
N LEU A 40 7.04 -13.44 -18.74
CA LEU A 40 6.48 -12.61 -17.67
C LEU A 40 7.09 -13.00 -16.32
N ARG A 41 7.87 -12.11 -15.71
CA ARG A 41 8.54 -12.40 -14.42
C ARG A 41 7.76 -11.93 -13.20
N LYS A 42 7.05 -10.81 -13.32
CA LYS A 42 6.22 -10.25 -12.26
C LYS A 42 5.16 -9.31 -12.81
N LEU A 43 4.05 -9.22 -12.08
CA LEU A 43 3.07 -8.16 -12.19
C LEU A 43 3.26 -7.22 -11.01
N VAL A 44 3.35 -5.91 -11.27
CA VAL A 44 3.44 -4.89 -10.23
C VAL A 44 2.21 -4.00 -10.33
N PHE A 45 1.51 -3.85 -9.21
CA PHE A 45 0.33 -3.01 -9.10
C PHE A 45 0.73 -1.74 -8.37
N ALA A 46 0.68 -0.60 -9.06
CA ALA A 46 0.86 0.70 -8.44
C ALA A 46 -0.51 1.19 -7.92
N ILE A 47 -0.71 1.07 -6.62
CA ILE A 47 -1.98 1.39 -5.96
C ILE A 47 -1.89 2.83 -5.50
N ASN A 48 -2.76 3.68 -6.03
CA ASN A 48 -2.87 5.08 -5.63
C ASN A 48 -4.25 5.30 -5.02
N ALA A 49 -4.30 5.96 -3.87
CA ALA A 49 -5.55 6.33 -3.24
C ALA A 49 -5.47 7.79 -2.78
N LYS A 50 -6.58 8.52 -2.92
CA LYS A 50 -6.69 9.91 -2.45
C LYS A 50 -7.31 9.89 -1.05
N TRP A 51 -6.77 10.69 -0.13
CA TRP A 51 -7.24 10.77 1.25
C TRP A 51 -7.67 12.19 1.66
N GLY A 52 -7.51 13.18 0.77
CA GLY A 52 -7.91 14.57 0.98
C GLY A 52 -8.26 15.27 -0.33
N GLU A 53 -8.52 16.58 -0.26
CA GLU A 53 -8.94 17.36 -1.43
C GLU A 53 -7.76 17.84 -2.28
N ARG A 54 -6.60 18.10 -1.66
CA ARG A 54 -5.45 18.63 -2.37
C ARG A 54 -4.93 17.60 -3.37
N TRP A 55 -4.31 18.07 -4.45
CA TRP A 55 -3.69 17.20 -5.44
C TRP A 55 -2.58 16.32 -4.85
N SER A 56 -1.94 16.78 -3.76
CA SER A 56 -0.89 16.08 -3.01
C SER A 56 -1.41 15.10 -1.98
N ASP A 57 -2.71 15.10 -1.66
CA ASP A 57 -3.30 14.24 -0.63
C ASP A 57 -3.58 12.84 -1.20
N VAL A 58 -2.51 12.23 -1.71
CA VAL A 58 -2.51 10.93 -2.38
C VAL A 58 -1.45 10.05 -1.72
N GLY A 59 -1.85 8.85 -1.33
CA GLY A 59 -0.92 7.79 -0.93
C GLY A 59 -0.67 6.81 -2.06
N ARG A 60 0.52 6.22 -2.07
CA ARG A 60 0.90 5.15 -2.99
C ARG A 60 1.54 4.01 -2.25
N ASP A 61 1.14 2.78 -2.62
CA ASP A 61 1.91 1.58 -2.32
C ASP A 61 1.98 0.67 -3.55
N TYR A 62 2.82 -0.37 -3.46
CA TYR A 62 3.01 -1.35 -4.52
C TYR A 62 2.73 -2.76 -4.03
N ALA A 63 1.78 -3.41 -4.69
CA ALA A 63 1.61 -4.86 -4.61
C ALA A 63 2.36 -5.54 -5.76
N ALA A 64 2.75 -6.79 -5.58
CA ALA A 64 3.36 -7.54 -6.67
C ALA A 64 3.08 -9.04 -6.61
N VAL A 65 2.91 -9.60 -7.80
CA VAL A 65 2.81 -11.04 -8.01
C VAL A 65 4.05 -11.48 -8.77
N TYR A 66 4.82 -12.38 -8.17
CA TYR A 66 6.01 -12.97 -8.77
C TYR A 66 5.66 -14.30 -9.42
N ILE A 67 6.14 -14.49 -10.64
CA ILE A 67 5.88 -15.69 -11.43
C ILE A 67 7.16 -16.50 -11.49
N ARG A 68 7.07 -17.77 -11.10
CA ARG A 68 8.19 -18.71 -11.05
C ARG A 68 7.95 -19.88 -12.00
N ASP A 69 9.03 -20.41 -12.57
CA ASP A 69 8.99 -21.54 -13.50
C ASP A 69 9.15 -22.88 -12.76
N SER A 70 10.04 -22.94 -11.77
CA SER A 70 10.23 -24.10 -10.89
C SER A 70 9.26 -24.09 -9.71
N TRP A 71 8.89 -25.30 -9.28
CA TRP A 71 8.16 -25.55 -8.05
C TRP A 71 9.13 -25.70 -6.89
N GLU A 72 9.31 -24.65 -6.09
CA GLU A 72 9.99 -24.79 -4.79
C GLU A 72 8.93 -25.12 -3.73
N GLY A 73 9.25 -26.05 -2.83
CA GLY A 73 8.37 -26.46 -1.74
C GLY A 73 7.84 -25.24 -0.98
N GLY A 74 6.51 -25.11 -0.91
CA GLY A 74 5.83 -23.95 -0.31
C GLY A 74 5.03 -23.09 -1.29
N MET A 75 5.16 -23.31 -2.61
CA MET A 75 4.14 -22.82 -3.53
C MET A 75 2.85 -23.63 -3.33
N SER A 76 1.67 -23.00 -3.33
CA SER A 76 0.38 -23.70 -3.23
C SER A 76 -0.08 -24.10 -4.63
N LEU A 77 -0.27 -25.42 -4.85
CA LEU A 77 -0.68 -25.95 -6.14
C LEU A 77 -2.01 -25.27 -6.43
N MET A 78 -2.12 -24.59 -7.58
CA MET A 78 -3.39 -23.96 -7.92
C MET A 78 -4.47 -25.05 -7.84
N SER A 79 -5.44 -24.91 -6.93
CA SER A 79 -6.59 -25.80 -6.90
C SER A 79 -7.29 -25.80 -8.26
N GLU A 80 -8.21 -26.74 -8.47
CA GLU A 80 -9.03 -26.81 -9.70
C GLU A 80 -9.84 -25.53 -9.96
N SER A 81 -9.93 -24.62 -8.97
CA SER A 81 -10.50 -23.30 -9.17
C SER A 81 -9.81 -22.55 -10.31
N TYR A 82 -10.64 -22.00 -11.20
CA TYR A 82 -10.21 -21.18 -12.32
C TYR A 82 -9.71 -19.80 -11.86
N VAL A 83 -10.11 -19.36 -10.66
CA VAL A 83 -9.76 -18.06 -10.08
C VAL A 83 -8.99 -18.26 -8.78
N ARG A 84 -7.74 -17.76 -8.73
CA ARG A 84 -6.97 -17.70 -7.49
C ARG A 84 -7.02 -16.30 -6.91
N GLU A 85 -7.52 -16.20 -5.69
CA GLU A 85 -7.53 -14.94 -4.95
C GLU A 85 -6.23 -14.72 -4.18
N LEU A 86 -5.78 -13.47 -4.18
CA LEU A 86 -4.67 -12.97 -3.38
C LEU A 86 -5.21 -11.85 -2.49
N PRO A 87 -5.69 -12.19 -1.28
CA PRO A 87 -6.27 -11.22 -0.39
C PRO A 87 -5.17 -10.31 0.20
N GLY A 88 -5.50 -9.03 0.33
CA GLY A 88 -4.66 -8.02 0.94
C GLY A 88 -5.50 -6.97 1.63
N GLN A 89 -4.88 -6.29 2.57
CA GLN A 89 -5.47 -5.20 3.32
C GLN A 89 -4.54 -3.99 3.25
N CYS A 90 -5.13 -2.86 2.92
CA CYS A 90 -4.51 -1.55 2.90
C CYS A 90 -4.95 -0.76 4.13
N GLN A 91 -4.06 0.07 4.66
CA GLN A 91 -4.34 1.00 5.75
C GLN A 91 -3.66 2.34 5.48
N TRP A 92 -4.21 3.40 6.06
CA TRP A 92 -3.54 4.69 6.09
C TRP A 92 -2.53 4.74 7.23
N LEU A 93 -1.32 5.16 6.88
CA LEU A 93 -0.27 5.50 7.84
C LEU A 93 -0.11 7.02 7.88
N PHE A 94 -0.26 7.65 9.04
CA PHE A 94 -0.15 9.10 9.15
C PHE A 94 1.15 9.53 9.85
N ARG A 95 1.64 10.71 9.50
CA ARG A 95 2.78 11.38 10.15
C ARG A 95 2.73 12.88 9.93
N THR A 96 3.52 13.63 10.70
CA THR A 96 3.78 15.05 10.43
C THR A 96 5.01 15.23 9.51
N VAL A 97 5.03 16.29 8.71
CA VAL A 97 6.17 16.69 7.88
C VAL A 97 6.51 18.17 8.01
N GLY A 98 7.81 18.44 7.92
CA GLY A 98 8.37 19.79 7.84
C GLY A 98 8.20 20.61 9.12
N PRO A 99 8.66 21.88 9.09
CA PRO A 99 8.61 22.78 10.24
C PRO A 99 7.19 23.22 10.60
N GLN A 100 6.22 23.07 9.68
CA GLN A 100 4.81 23.34 9.97
C GLN A 100 4.09 22.15 10.63
N HIS A 101 4.79 21.03 10.84
CA HIS A 101 4.24 19.79 11.38
C HIS A 101 2.93 19.37 10.68
N ALA A 102 2.90 19.49 9.35
CA ALA A 102 1.71 19.21 8.55
C ALA A 102 1.44 17.70 8.51
N LEU A 103 0.21 17.29 8.79
CA LEU A 103 -0.21 15.89 8.74
C LEU A 103 -0.31 15.44 7.28
N ILE A 104 0.33 14.31 6.98
CA ILE A 104 0.21 13.61 5.70
C ILE A 104 -0.06 12.12 5.93
N LYS A 105 -0.67 11.46 4.94
CA LYS A 105 -0.88 10.01 4.94
C LYS A 105 -0.12 9.32 3.81
N GLY A 106 0.45 8.16 4.14
CA GLY A 106 0.94 7.17 3.20
C GLY A 106 0.00 5.96 3.18
N LEU A 107 -0.13 5.32 2.02
CA LEU A 107 -0.86 4.06 1.92
C LEU A 107 0.09 2.91 2.20
N LYS A 108 -0.37 1.90 2.94
CA LYS A 108 0.36 0.66 3.18
C LYS A 108 -0.54 -0.52 2.92
N CYS A 109 -0.18 -1.40 2.00
CA CYS A 109 -0.94 -2.57 1.59
C CYS A 109 -0.13 -3.86 1.80
N ASN A 110 -0.64 -4.73 2.65
CA ASN A 110 -0.01 -5.98 3.04
C ASN A 110 -0.88 -7.18 2.61
N SER A 111 -0.24 -8.33 2.39
CA SER A 111 -0.97 -9.57 2.10
C SER A 111 -1.63 -10.12 3.36
N LEU A 112 -2.75 -10.83 3.18
CA LEU A 112 -3.37 -11.62 4.24
C LEU A 112 -2.92 -13.08 4.12
N ASN A 113 -2.73 -13.74 5.26
CA ASN A 113 -2.51 -15.19 5.30
C ASN A 113 -3.83 -15.95 5.07
N THR A 114 -3.77 -17.29 5.07
CA THR A 114 -4.95 -18.15 4.86
C THR A 114 -6.03 -17.99 5.92
N SER A 115 -5.66 -17.50 7.11
CA SER A 115 -6.58 -17.20 8.21
C SER A 115 -7.11 -15.76 8.18
N GLY A 116 -6.81 -14.99 7.13
CA GLY A 116 -7.22 -13.60 7.00
C GLY A 116 -6.42 -12.60 7.83
N GLN A 117 -5.29 -13.01 8.43
CA GLN A 117 -4.48 -12.14 9.27
C GLN A 117 -3.42 -11.39 8.45
N LEU A 118 -3.14 -10.15 8.85
CA LEU A 118 -2.14 -9.30 8.21
C LEU A 118 -0.74 -9.91 8.33
N THR A 119 -0.02 -9.93 7.21
CA THR A 119 1.39 -10.36 7.17
C THR A 119 2.31 -9.16 6.99
N LYS A 120 3.60 -9.30 7.32
CA LYS A 120 4.61 -8.25 7.03
C LYS A 120 4.90 -8.12 5.53
N ALA A 121 4.51 -9.10 4.72
CA ALA A 121 4.72 -9.09 3.28
C ALA A 121 3.77 -8.11 2.59
N ARG A 122 4.26 -7.53 1.49
CA ARG A 122 3.49 -6.66 0.60
C ARG A 122 2.30 -7.46 0.03
N ALA A 123 1.20 -6.78 -0.28
CA ALA A 123 0.10 -7.42 -0.99
C ALA A 123 0.57 -8.10 -2.29
N GLY A 124 -0.07 -9.22 -2.62
CA GLY A 124 0.31 -10.09 -3.74
C GLY A 124 0.90 -11.42 -3.27
N GLY A 125 1.95 -11.92 -3.94
CA GLY A 125 2.54 -13.21 -3.60
C GLY A 125 3.33 -13.86 -4.73
N TYR A 126 3.44 -15.19 -4.67
CA TYR A 126 4.16 -16.02 -5.63
C TYR A 126 3.22 -17.02 -6.28
N VAL A 127 3.37 -17.22 -7.59
CA VAL A 127 2.59 -18.18 -8.38
C VAL A 127 3.49 -18.90 -9.38
N SER A 128 3.15 -20.16 -9.67
CA SER A 128 3.80 -20.92 -10.75
C SER A 128 3.25 -20.50 -12.11
N ARG A 129 4.11 -20.36 -13.12
CA ARG A 129 3.70 -20.03 -14.50
C ARG A 129 2.77 -21.09 -15.08
N ALA A 130 3.09 -22.37 -14.86
CA ALA A 130 2.24 -23.48 -15.32
C ALA A 130 0.83 -23.37 -14.73
N GLY A 131 0.74 -22.93 -13.48
CA GLY A 131 -0.51 -22.69 -12.78
C GLY A 131 -1.35 -21.51 -13.32
N LEU A 132 -0.80 -20.62 -14.16
CA LEU A 132 -1.53 -19.44 -14.66
C LEU A 132 -2.18 -19.66 -16.04
N ARG A 133 -1.82 -20.72 -16.77
CA ARG A 133 -2.31 -20.92 -18.13
C ARG A 133 -3.83 -21.10 -18.12
N GLY A 134 -4.54 -20.16 -18.75
CA GLY A 134 -6.01 -20.18 -18.80
C GLY A 134 -6.64 -20.05 -17.41
N LYS A 135 -5.98 -19.42 -16.44
CA LYS A 135 -6.55 -19.14 -15.11
C LYS A 135 -6.51 -17.66 -14.82
N THR A 136 -7.44 -17.19 -13.99
CA THR A 136 -7.50 -15.82 -13.54
C THR A 136 -6.83 -15.67 -12.18
N LEU A 137 -5.95 -14.68 -12.06
CA LEU A 137 -5.45 -14.22 -10.77
C LEU A 137 -6.24 -12.99 -10.33
N ARG A 138 -6.75 -13.00 -9.11
CA ARG A 138 -7.53 -11.89 -8.55
C ARG A 138 -6.87 -11.37 -7.28
N MET A 139 -6.31 -10.17 -7.36
CA MET A 139 -5.89 -9.46 -6.15
C MET A 139 -7.08 -8.72 -5.55
N VAL A 140 -7.41 -9.00 -4.30
CA VAL A 140 -8.51 -8.38 -3.57
C VAL A 140 -7.90 -7.50 -2.49
N LEU A 141 -8.14 -6.20 -2.54
CA LEU A 141 -7.60 -5.23 -1.58
C LEU A 141 -8.76 -4.57 -0.83
N ALA A 142 -8.80 -4.78 0.49
CA ALA A 142 -9.68 -4.03 1.38
C ALA A 142 -8.93 -2.81 1.94
N LEU A 143 -9.61 -1.69 2.16
CA LEU A 143 -9.07 -0.55 2.93
C LEU A 143 -9.69 -0.59 4.32
N THR A 144 -8.87 -0.58 5.38
CA THR A 144 -9.36 -0.48 6.75
C THR A 144 -9.59 0.99 7.13
N GLU A 145 -10.57 1.22 7.99
CA GLU A 145 -10.85 2.51 8.63
C GLU A 145 -9.81 2.86 9.71
N GLU A 146 -9.16 1.85 10.30
CA GLU A 146 -8.14 2.09 11.31
C GLU A 146 -6.86 2.66 10.69
N GLU A 147 -6.42 3.80 11.21
CA GLU A 147 -5.17 4.43 10.83
C GLU A 147 -4.13 4.36 11.94
N GLN A 148 -2.86 4.27 11.54
CA GLN A 148 -1.74 4.12 12.47
C GLN A 148 -0.62 5.11 12.19
N PRO A 149 0.20 5.47 13.21
CA PRO A 149 1.42 6.21 12.99
C PRO A 149 2.35 5.51 12.00
N ALA A 150 2.88 6.25 11.02
CA ALA A 150 3.85 5.71 10.06
C ALA A 150 5.22 5.41 10.70
N VAL A 151 5.52 6.08 11.82
CA VAL A 151 6.76 5.92 12.58
C VAL A 151 6.38 5.62 14.01
N GLN A 152 6.98 4.56 14.56
CA GLN A 152 6.81 4.16 15.95
C GLN A 152 7.44 5.18 16.88
N ASP A 153 6.90 5.31 18.10
CA ASP A 153 7.39 6.22 19.14
C ASP A 153 7.32 7.72 18.79
N ASN A 154 6.39 8.13 17.91
CA ASN A 154 6.15 9.56 17.60
C ASN A 154 4.77 10.04 18.06
N TRP A 155 3.89 9.11 18.44
CA TRP A 155 2.51 9.38 18.80
C TRP A 155 2.08 8.48 19.95
N VAL A 156 1.24 9.02 20.83
CA VAL A 156 0.63 8.27 21.93
C VAL A 156 -0.85 8.11 21.66
N LYS A 157 -1.35 6.88 21.76
CA LYS A 157 -2.78 6.59 21.66
C LYS A 157 -3.48 7.13 22.91
N VAL A 158 -4.54 7.90 22.71
CA VAL A 158 -5.37 8.47 23.79
C VAL A 158 -6.85 8.23 23.48
N VAL A 159 -7.72 8.53 24.45
CA VAL A 159 -9.16 8.66 24.18
C VAL A 159 -9.37 9.71 23.09
N GLY A 160 -10.16 9.37 22.07
CA GLY A 160 -10.42 10.25 20.92
C GLY A 160 -9.39 10.16 19.79
N GLY A 161 -8.23 9.50 19.98
CA GLY A 161 -7.29 9.32 18.88
C GLY A 161 -5.82 9.23 19.27
N TRP A 162 -5.01 10.11 18.70
CA TRP A 162 -3.55 10.11 18.82
C TRP A 162 -3.02 11.52 19.10
N LYS A 163 -2.16 11.64 20.11
CA LYS A 163 -1.42 12.89 20.39
C LYS A 163 0.00 12.81 19.86
N ARG A 164 0.47 13.90 19.27
CA ARG A 164 1.84 14.03 18.75
C ARG A 164 2.79 14.32 19.89
N CYS A 165 3.80 13.48 20.08
CA CYS A 165 4.83 13.74 21.08
C CYS A 165 5.55 15.06 20.83
N ARG A 166 5.94 15.74 21.90
CA ARG A 166 6.66 17.01 21.80
C ARG A 166 8.06 16.83 21.21
N GLY A 167 8.78 15.79 21.62
CA GLY A 167 10.19 15.62 21.28
C GLY A 167 11.10 16.44 22.19
N GLU A 168 12.24 16.85 21.64
CA GLU A 168 13.19 17.72 22.35
C GLU A 168 12.68 19.17 22.47
N SER A 169 11.87 19.63 21.50
CA SER A 169 11.27 20.98 21.50
C SER A 169 10.00 21.04 20.65
N GLN A 170 9.31 22.20 20.63
CA GLN A 170 8.14 22.39 19.76
C GLN A 170 8.51 22.22 18.28
N GLU A 171 9.70 22.65 17.90
CA GLU A 171 10.23 22.67 16.53
C GLU A 171 10.77 21.31 16.07
N ASP A 172 10.97 20.34 16.98
CA ASP A 172 11.55 19.03 16.67
C ASP A 172 10.69 18.26 15.65
N ILE A 173 11.11 18.22 14.39
CA ILE A 173 10.33 17.58 13.32
C ILE A 173 10.14 16.08 13.51
N PHE A 174 11.09 15.41 14.18
CA PHE A 174 11.04 13.97 14.44
C PHE A 174 10.22 13.69 15.68
N ALA A 175 10.41 14.47 16.73
CA ALA A 175 9.67 14.43 17.99
C ALA A 175 9.32 13.03 18.48
N PHE A 176 10.36 12.24 18.72
CA PHE A 176 10.20 10.95 19.38
C PHE A 176 9.74 11.16 20.82
N CYS A 177 8.86 10.28 21.32
CA CYS A 177 8.37 10.33 22.68
C CYS A 177 9.48 9.95 23.67
N ARG A 178 10.32 8.95 23.33
CA ARG A 178 11.41 8.44 24.18
C ARG A 178 10.94 8.18 25.63
N GLY A 179 9.72 7.64 25.78
CA GLY A 179 9.08 7.37 27.06
C GLY A 179 8.27 8.53 27.67
N ASN A 180 8.36 9.75 27.13
CA ASN A 180 7.51 10.87 27.55
C ASN A 180 6.11 10.74 26.94
N VAL A 181 5.11 10.56 27.81
CA VAL A 181 3.68 10.43 27.45
C VAL A 181 2.81 11.55 28.05
N SER A 182 3.42 12.65 28.49
CA SER A 182 2.75 13.81 29.07
C SER A 182 2.89 15.08 28.23
N ASP A 183 4.04 15.27 27.58
CA ASP A 183 4.31 16.44 26.75
C ASP A 183 3.98 16.19 25.29
N PHE A 184 3.02 16.95 24.79
CA PHE A 184 2.55 16.88 23.42
C PHE A 184 2.70 18.22 22.72
N LYS A 185 2.61 18.17 21.39
CA LYS A 185 2.53 19.37 20.56
C LYS A 185 1.42 19.28 19.55
N ALA A 186 0.98 20.45 19.12
CA ALA A 186 0.00 20.54 18.07
C ALA A 186 0.60 20.21 16.70
N PHE A 187 -0.25 19.85 15.76
CA PHE A 187 0.10 19.58 14.37
C PHE A 187 -0.94 20.19 13.44
N LYS A 188 -0.54 20.45 12.20
CA LYS A 188 -1.39 21.14 11.23
C LYS A 188 -2.12 20.14 10.34
N MET A 189 -3.45 20.22 10.31
CA MET A 189 -4.29 19.41 9.43
C MET A 189 -4.25 19.93 7.97
N PRO A 190 -4.68 19.11 6.99
CA PRO A 190 -4.71 19.50 5.58
C PRO A 190 -5.63 20.70 5.29
N ASP A 191 -6.60 20.98 6.13
CA ASP A 191 -7.45 22.19 6.03
C ASP A 191 -6.79 23.42 6.66
N GLY A 192 -5.62 23.26 7.28
CA GLY A 192 -4.85 24.32 7.92
C GLY A 192 -5.11 24.51 9.40
N ARG A 193 -6.10 23.79 9.99
CA ARG A 193 -6.37 23.83 11.43
C ARG A 193 -5.18 23.29 12.23
N LEU A 194 -4.97 23.88 13.39
CA LEU A 194 -3.98 23.41 14.36
C LEU A 194 -4.71 22.55 15.40
N CYS A 195 -4.29 21.29 15.54
CA CYS A 195 -5.00 20.27 16.32
C CYS A 195 -4.06 19.60 17.33
N ASN A 196 -4.61 19.10 18.45
CA ASN A 196 -3.83 18.37 19.45
C ASN A 196 -4.08 16.85 19.40
N ILE A 197 -5.28 16.44 18.95
CA ILE A 197 -5.66 15.02 18.79
C ILE A 197 -6.03 14.71 17.34
N TYR A 198 -5.45 13.64 16.80
CA TYR A 198 -5.80 13.10 15.47
C TYR A 198 -6.67 11.86 15.61
N PRO A 199 -7.78 11.69 14.85
CA PRO A 199 -8.28 12.55 13.77
C PRO A 199 -9.32 13.60 14.18
N THR A 200 -9.79 13.61 15.44
CA THR A 200 -10.92 14.44 15.87
C THR A 200 -10.65 15.94 15.79
N CYS A 201 -9.38 16.34 15.89
CA CYS A 201 -8.96 17.74 15.99
C CYS A 201 -9.55 18.45 17.22
N ASP A 202 -9.49 17.75 18.35
CA ASP A 202 -9.69 18.34 19.68
C ASP A 202 -8.38 18.95 20.21
#